data_AF-A0A9E4VYT7-F1
#
_entry.id   AF-A0A9E4VYT7-F1
#
_cell.length_a   1.000
_cell.length_b   1.000
_cell.length_c   1.000
_cell.angle_alpha   90.00
_cell.angle_beta   90.00
_cell.angle_gamma   90.00
#
_symmetry.space_group_name_H-M   'P 1'
#
loop_
_entity.id
_entity.type
_entity.pdbx_description
1 polymer ?
#
loop_
_entity_poly.entity_id
_entity_poly.type
_entity_poly.pdbx_seq_one_letter_code
_entity_poly.pdbx_strand_id
1 'polypeptide(L)' 'MDLEQFDFTDGSSVSPINVLVCDNESLFREILVAALHKEPLINVVGAVASGTEAIELVKVTTPDVVLMDIELGDGP' A
#
# COMPACT_ATOMS: atom_id res chain seq x y z
N MET A 1 -15.06 -18.67 29.64
CA MET A 1 -13.72 -18.60 29.02
C MET A 1 -13.75 -17.33 28.21
N ASP A 2 -13.26 -16.25 28.80
CA ASP A 2 -13.17 -14.96 28.13
C ASP A 2 -12.07 -15.01 27.09
N LEU A 3 -12.42 -14.68 25.84
CA LEU A 3 -11.51 -14.60 24.70
C LEU A 3 -11.08 -13.15 24.43
N GLU A 4 -11.17 -12.28 25.42
CA GLU A 4 -10.74 -10.89 25.26
C GLU A 4 -9.31 -10.69 25.76
N GLN A 5 -8.50 -10.07 24.89
CA GLN A 5 -7.17 -9.50 25.11
C GLN A 5 -5.97 -10.42 24.87
N PHE A 6 -5.68 -10.67 23.58
CA PHE A 6 -4.32 -10.45 23.14
C PHE A 6 -4.17 -8.97 22.78
N ASP A 7 -3.70 -8.17 23.74
CA ASP A 7 -3.20 -6.83 23.46
C ASP A 7 -1.76 -6.96 22.95
N PHE A 8 -1.56 -6.65 21.67
CA PHE A 8 -0.25 -6.67 21.01
C PHE A 8 0.44 -5.29 21.02
N THR A 9 -0.08 -4.31 21.75
CA THR A 9 0.49 -2.97 21.73
C THR A 9 1.59 -2.83 22.79
N ASP A 10 2.84 -2.66 22.35
CA ASP A 10 4.01 -2.49 23.22
C ASP A 10 4.20 -1.05 23.73
N GLY A 11 3.17 -0.20 23.60
CA GLY A 11 3.23 1.22 23.96
C GLY A 11 3.88 2.12 22.90
N SER A 12 4.31 1.58 21.75
CA SER A 12 4.75 2.38 20.61
C SER A 12 3.58 3.07 19.92
N SER A 13 3.72 4.36 19.59
CA SER A 13 2.78 5.05 18.70
C SER A 13 2.78 4.36 17.33
N VAL A 14 1.62 3.90 16.87
CA VAL A 14 1.49 3.27 15.54
C VAL A 14 1.82 4.32 14.46
N SER A 15 2.97 4.18 13.81
CA SER A 15 3.30 4.99 12.63
C SER A 15 2.44 4.54 11.44
N PRO A 16 1.97 5.47 10.59
CA PRO A 16 1.26 5.10 9.36
C PRO A 16 2.12 4.15 8.50
N ILE A 17 1.46 3.15 7.91
CA ILE A 17 2.07 2.19 6.98
C ILE A 17 2.19 2.87 5.62
N ASN A 18 3.40 2.98 5.11
CA ASN A 18 3.70 3.51 3.78
C ASN A 18 3.39 2.46 2.72
N VAL A 19 2.43 2.74 1.86
CA VAL A 19 1.96 1.83 0.80
C VAL A 19 2.29 2.41 -0.57
N LEU A 20 2.91 1.59 -1.42
CA LEU A 20 3.03 1.85 -2.85
C LEU A 20 1.99 1.02 -3.60
N VAL A 21 1.19 1.64 -4.46
CA VAL A 21 0.19 0.95 -5.30
C VAL A 21 0.75 0.74 -6.72
N CYS A 22 0.63 -0.47 -7.26
CA CYS A 22 1.03 -0.81 -8.63
C CYS A 22 -0.09 -1.57 -9.34
N ASP A 23 -0.63 -0.97 -10.40
CA ASP A 23 -1.74 -1.52 -11.17
C ASP A 23 -1.74 -0.87 -12.57
N ASN A 24 -1.93 -1.61 -13.66
CA ASN A 24 -1.88 -1.04 -15.01
C ASN A 24 -3.21 -0.37 -15.45
N GLU A 25 -4.31 -0.61 -14.73
CA GLU A 25 -5.63 -0.06 -15.01
C GLU A 25 -5.83 1.24 -14.22
N SER A 26 -5.83 2.38 -14.91
CA SER A 26 -5.80 3.70 -14.25
C SER A 26 -6.99 3.95 -13.33
N LEU A 27 -8.20 3.56 -13.74
CA LEU A 27 -9.40 3.80 -12.95
C LEU A 27 -9.38 2.94 -11.68
N PHE A 28 -9.03 1.67 -11.78
CA PHE A 28 -8.91 0.82 -10.60
C PHE A 28 -7.78 1.28 -9.65
N ARG A 29 -6.62 1.69 -10.19
CA ARG A 29 -5.55 2.31 -9.40
C ARG A 29 -6.02 3.54 -8.64
N GLU A 30 -6.77 4.44 -9.27
CA GLU A 30 -7.35 5.63 -8.63
C GLU A 30 -8.36 5.27 -7.53
N ILE A 31 -9.20 4.27 -7.78
CA ILE A 31 -10.16 3.75 -6.78
C ILE A 31 -9.43 3.18 -5.56
N LEU A 32 -8.37 2.38 -5.77
CA LEU A 32 -7.55 1.83 -4.69
C LEU A 32 -6.91 2.94 -3.85
N VAL A 33 -6.27 3.91 -4.50
CA VAL A 33 -5.65 5.06 -3.81
C VAL A 33 -6.70 5.85 -3.01
N ALA A 34 -7.87 6.11 -3.60
CA ALA A 34 -8.95 6.81 -2.92
C ALA A 34 -9.54 6.03 -1.73
N ALA A 35 -9.57 4.70 -1.81
CA ALA A 35 -9.98 3.85 -0.69
C ALA A 35 -8.93 3.86 0.43
N LEU A 36 -7.65 3.69 0.09
CA LEU A 36 -6.54 3.68 1.06
C LEU A 36 -6.38 5.03 1.78
N HIS A 37 -6.60 6.16 1.10
CA HIS A 37 -6.55 7.49 1.73
C HIS A 37 -7.62 7.71 2.82
N LYS A 38 -8.66 6.87 2.89
CA LYS A 38 -9.65 6.95 3.97
C LYS A 38 -9.18 6.28 5.24
N GLU A 39 -8.13 5.46 5.18
CA GLU A 39 -7.58 4.73 6.32
C GLU A 39 -6.53 5.59 7.05
N PRO A 40 -6.76 6.02 8.31
CA PRO A 40 -5.86 6.94 9.01
C PRO A 40 -4.46 6.40 9.28
N LEU A 41 -4.29 5.08 9.23
CA LEU A 41 -3.02 4.39 9.45
C LEU A 41 -2.30 4.03 8.14
N ILE A 42 -2.77 4.51 6.99
CA ILE A 42 -2.16 4.26 5.69
C ILE A 42 -1.69 5.58 5.09
N ASN A 43 -0.46 5.58 4.59
CA ASN A 43 0.11 6.67 3.81
C ASN A 43 0.47 6.14 2.41
N VAL A 44 -0.22 6.60 1.37
CA VAL A 44 0.11 6.20 0.00
C VAL A 44 1.31 7.02 -0.47
N VAL A 45 2.48 6.37 -0.60
CA VAL A 45 3.74 7.04 -0.99
C VAL A 45 3.95 7.11 -2.50
N GLY A 46 3.08 6.46 -3.27
CA GLY A 46 3.09 6.51 -4.73
C GLY A 46 2.05 5.58 -5.36
N ALA A 47 1.76 5.82 -6.64
CA ALA A 47 0.93 4.98 -7.47
C ALA A 47 1.53 4.93 -8.88
N VAL A 48 1.80 3.72 -9.37
CA VAL A 48 2.52 3.48 -10.64
C VAL A 48 1.80 2.44 -11.50
N ALA A 49 2.10 2.43 -12.80
CA ALA A 49 1.38 1.57 -13.76
C ALA A 49 2.12 0.28 -14.11
N SER A 50 3.40 0.16 -13.73
CA SER A 50 4.23 -0.98 -14.10
C SER A 50 5.14 -1.45 -12.97
N GLY A 51 5.57 -2.72 -13.06
CA GLY A 51 6.51 -3.29 -12.10
C GLY A 51 7.88 -2.60 -12.13
N THR A 52 8.33 -2.12 -13.29
CA THR A 52 9.59 -1.38 -13.43
C THR A 52 9.54 -0.07 -12.67
N GLU A 53 8.49 0.73 -12.87
CA GLU A 53 8.26 1.97 -12.11
C GLU A 53 8.16 1.68 -10.60
N ALA A 54 7.51 0.57 -10.22
CA ALA A 54 7.41 0.16 -8.81
C ALA A 54 8.80 -0.13 -8.21
N ILE A 55 9.65 -0.88 -8.92
CA ILE A 55 11.02 -1.18 -8.48
C ILE A 55 11.85 0.10 -8.33
N GLU A 56 11.72 1.04 -9.25
CA GLU A 56 12.41 2.34 -9.18
C GLU A 56 11.93 3.14 -7.98
N LEU A 57 10.62 3.21 -7.77
CA LEU A 57 10.03 4.03 -6.72
C LEU A 57 10.29 3.46 -5.32
N VAL A 58 10.27 2.13 -5.15
CA VAL A 58 10.63 1.45 -3.89
C VAL A 58 12.01 1.90 -3.37
N LYS A 59 12.99 2.11 -4.26
CA LYS A 59 14.35 2.53 -3.87
C LYS A 59 14.39 3.96 -3.31
N VAL A 60 13.41 4.78 -3.64
CA VAL A 60 13.36 6.20 -3.27
C VAL A 60 12.40 6.43 -2.10
N THR A 61 11.26 5.76 -2.09
CA THR A 61 10.18 5.98 -1.10
C THR A 61 10.21 5.02 0.07
N THR A 62 10.98 3.93 -0.02
CA THR A 62 11.11 2.90 1.03
C THR A 62 9.75 2.51 1.64
N PRO A 63 8.77 2.05 0.82
CA PRO A 63 7.46 1.69 1.33
C PRO A 63 7.55 0.48 2.25
N ASP A 64 6.66 0.40 3.23
CA ASP A 64 6.54 -0.77 4.12
C ASP A 64 5.90 -1.95 3.37
N VAL A 65 4.95 -1.64 2.48
CA VAL A 65 4.21 -2.63 1.68
C VAL A 65 4.02 -2.12 0.25
N VAL A 66 4.11 -3.05 -0.71
CA VAL A 66 3.66 -2.81 -2.08
C VAL A 66 2.36 -3.57 -2.30
N LEU A 67 1.29 -2.84 -2.62
CA LEU A 67 0.04 -3.41 -3.12
C LEU A 67 0.15 -3.49 -4.64
N MET A 68 0.28 -4.70 -5.18
CA MET A 68 0.51 -4.93 -6.59
C MET A 68 -0.59 -5.83 -7.17
N ASP A 69 -1.08 -5.46 -8.34
CA ASP A 69 -1.92 -6.32 -9.16
C ASP A 69 -1.19 -7.63 -9.48
N ILE A 70 -1.88 -8.75 -9.29
CA ILE A 70 -1.35 -10.09 -9.58
C ILE A 70 -1.29 -10.35 -11.08
N GLU A 71 -2.21 -9.76 -11.83
CA GLU A 71 -2.29 -9.82 -13.29
C GLU A 71 -1.83 -8.50 -13.88
N LEU A 72 -0.74 -7.97 -13.32
CA LEU A 72 -0.01 -6.83 -13.86
C LEU A 72 0.54 -7.26 -15.22
N GLY A 73 -0.32 -7.19 -16.23
CA GLY A 73 0.00 -7.61 -17.58
C GLY A 73 1.18 -6.81 -18.09
N ASP A 74 1.75 -7.27 -19.20
CA ASP A 74 2.46 -6.34 -20.07
C ASP A 74 1.44 -5.24 -20.37
N GLY A 75 1.63 -4.01 -19.90
CA GLY A 75 0.70 -2.91 -20.17
C GLY A 75 0.47 -2.72 -21.68
N PRO A 76 -0.32 -1.72 -22.11
CA PRO A 76 -0.32 -1.37 -23.53
C PRO A 76 1.10 -1.20 -24.09
#